data_AF-A0A528IQJ2-F1
#
_entry.id   AF-A0A528IQJ2-F1
#
_cell.length_a   1.000
_cell.length_b   1.000
_cell.length_c   1.000
_cell.angle_alpha   90.00
_cell.angle_beta   90.00
_cell.angle_gamma   90.00
#
_symmetry.space_group_name_H-M   'P 1'
#
loop_
_entity.id
_entity.type
_entity.pdbx_description
1 polymer ?
#
loop_
_entity_poly.entity_id
_entity_poly.type
_entity_poly.pdbx_seq_one_letter_code
_entity_poly.pdbx_strand_id
1 'polypeptide(L)' 'FEVPAATLVDAALHYDWKNMKFQLNASNLFDKQYVSTCFNREFGCFYGEGRKITGSMKYRW' A
#
# COMPACT_ATOMS: atom_id res chain seq x y z
N PHE A 1 1.11 10.17 -23.91
CA PHE A 1 0.50 10.59 -22.63
C PHE A 1 1.59 10.46 -21.60
N GLU A 2 1.86 11.54 -20.86
CA GLU A 2 2.83 11.52 -19.78
C GLU A 2 2.06 11.39 -18.47
N VAL A 3 2.43 10.40 -17.66
CA VAL A 3 1.80 10.18 -16.36
C VAL A 3 2.58 11.00 -15.33
N PRO A 4 1.92 11.89 -14.56
CA PRO A 4 2.61 12.71 -13.59
C PRO A 4 3.25 11.85 -12.51
N ALA A 5 4.46 12.24 -12.08
CA ALA A 5 5.14 11.56 -10.99
C ALA A 5 4.32 11.64 -9.69
N ALA A 6 4.25 10.52 -8.98
CA ALA A 6 3.62 10.45 -7.67
C ALA A 6 4.58 9.83 -6.65
N THR A 7 4.73 10.50 -5.51
CA THR A 7 5.40 9.93 -4.33
C THR A 7 4.36 9.30 -3.42
N LEU A 8 4.62 8.06 -3.00
CA LEU A 8 3.84 7.32 -2.02
C LEU A 8 4.72 7.02 -0.81
N VAL A 9 4.08 6.83 0.34
CA VAL A 9 4.76 6.45 1.58
C VAL A 9 4.05 5.25 2.17
N ASP A 10 4.86 4.25 2.52
CA ASP A 10 4.40 3.04 3.19
C ASP A 10 5.03 2.96 4.58
N ALA A 11 4.32 2.35 5.52
CA ALA A 11 4.76 2.17 6.88
C ALA A 11 4.49 0.75 7.36
N ALA A 12 5.40 0.20 8.16
CA ALA A 12 5.29 -1.12 8.74
C ALA A 12 5.68 -1.09 10.22
N LEU A 13 4.85 -1.69 11.06
CA LEU A 13 5.07 -1.86 12.49
C LEU A 13 5.05 -3.34 12.84
N HIS A 14 6.10 -3.78 13.52
CA HIS A 14 6.24 -5.16 13.99
C HIS A 14 6.44 -5.15 15.50
N TYR A 15 5.71 -6.00 16.21
CA TYR A 15 5.79 -6.10 17.66
C TYR A 15 5.78 -7.57 18.09
N ASP A 16 6.86 -7.99 18.74
CA ASP A 16 6.98 -9.32 19.32
C ASP A 16 6.62 -9.25 20.81
N TRP A 17 5.56 -9.94 21.22
CA TRP A 17 5.12 -10.05 22.61
C TRP A 17 5.10 -11.51 23.05
N LYS A 18 6.04 -11.93 23.90
CA LYS A 18 6.12 -13.30 24.44
C LYS A 18 6.02 -14.34 23.30
N ASN A 19 4.91 -15.05 23.23
CA ASN A 19 4.62 -16.13 22.29
C ASN A 19 3.83 -15.63 21.06
N MET A 20 3.63 -14.33 20.95
CA MET A 20 2.81 -13.67 19.94
C MET A 20 3.65 -12.71 19.11
N LYS A 21 3.40 -12.69 17.80
CA LYS A 21 3.95 -11.70 16.88
C LYS A 21 2.81 -10.92 16.25
N PHE A 22 2.86 -9.61 16.34
CA PHE A 22 1.92 -8.69 15.71
C PHE A 22 2.63 -7.95 14.57
N GLN A 23 1.95 -7.81 13.44
CA GLN A 23 2.44 -7.04 12.32
C GLN A 23 1.32 -6.17 11.78
N LEU A 24 1.62 -4.90 11.53
CA LEU A 24 0.70 -3.95 10.93
C LEU A 24 1.43 -3.25 9.79
N ASN A 25 0.90 -3.39 8.58
CA ASN A 25 1.43 -2.76 7.38
C ASN A 25 0.39 -1.79 6.82
N ALA A 26 0.83 -0.61 6.42
CA ALA A 26 0.01 0.39 5.76
C ALA A 26 0.71 0.85 4.47
N SER A 27 0.09 0.57 3.33
CA SER A 27 0.52 1.06 2.02
C SER A 27 -0.29 2.29 1.63
N ASN A 28 0.36 3.23 0.94
CA ASN A 28 -0.21 4.53 0.58
C ASN A 28 -0.79 5.25 1.82
N LEU A 29 0.06 5.48 2.82
CA LEU A 29 -0.30 5.99 4.15
C LEU A 29 -1.10 7.31 4.10
N PHE A 30 -0.81 8.15 3.10
CA PHE A 30 -1.48 9.43 2.86
C PHE A 30 -2.66 9.36 1.89
N ASP A 31 -3.03 8.18 1.39
CA ASP A 31 -4.20 7.95 0.53
C ASP A 31 -4.22 8.80 -0.73
N LYS A 32 -3.05 8.88 -1.35
CA LYS A 32 -2.89 9.64 -2.57
C LYS A 32 -3.60 8.90 -3.70
N GLN A 33 -4.54 9.57 -4.35
CA GLN A 33 -5.05 9.12 -5.64
C GLN A 33 -4.02 9.47 -6.71
N TYR A 34 -3.54 8.46 -7.43
CA TYR A 34 -2.57 8.62 -8.51
C TYR A 34 -2.86 7.67 -9.65
N VAL A 35 -2.40 8.03 -10.84
CA VAL A 35 -2.48 7.17 -12.03
C VAL A 35 -1.23 6.31 -12.05
N SER A 36 -1.39 4.99 -12.11
CA SER A 36 -0.27 4.04 -12.15
C SER A 36 0.24 3.85 -13.57
N THR A 37 -0.68 3.66 -14.52
CA THR A 37 -0.37 3.35 -15.92
C THR A 37 -1.44 3.92 -16.85
N CYS A 38 -1.03 4.48 -17.98
CA CYS A 38 -1.91 4.76 -19.12
C CYS A 38 -1.45 3.92 -20.31
N PHE A 39 -2.34 3.14 -20.92
CA PHE A 39 -1.97 2.28 -22.06
C PHE A 39 -1.93 3.07 -23.38
N ASN A 40 -3.02 3.74 -23.73
CA ASN A 40 -3.10 4.65 -24.89
C ASN A 40 -4.33 5.58 -24.76
N ARG A 41 -4.57 6.45 -25.74
CA ARG A 41 -5.67 7.45 -25.71
C ARG A 41 -7.07 6.81 -25.73
N GLU A 42 -7.18 5.57 -26.19
CA GLU A 42 -8.44 4.86 -26.45
C GLU A 42 -8.82 3.91 -25.31
N PHE A 43 -7.83 3.31 -24.65
CA PHE A 43 -8.00 2.37 -23.54
C PHE A 43 -7.91 3.06 -22.15
N GLY A 44 -7.54 4.33 -22.12
CA GLY A 44 -7.58 5.16 -20.92
C GLY A 44 -6.43 4.92 -19.94
N CYS A 45 -6.60 5.47 -18.73
CA CYS A 45 -5.63 5.46 -17.65
C CYS A 45 -6.19 4.71 -16.43
N PHE A 46 -5.31 3.99 -15.74
CA PHE A 46 -5.65 3.18 -14.58
C PHE A 46 -5.11 3.84 -13.31
N TYR A 47 -5.97 3.95 -12.31
CA TYR A 47 -5.56 4.40 -10.99
C TYR A 47 -4.72 3.32 -10.28
N GLY A 48 -3.73 3.76 -9.53
CA GLY A 48 -2.97 2.89 -8.63
C GLY A 48 -3.79 2.46 -7.41
N GLU A 49 -3.22 1.54 -6.63
CA GLU A 49 -3.87 1.08 -5.40
C GLU A 49 -4.05 2.24 -4.41
N GLY A 50 -5.25 2.34 -3.83
CA GLY A 50 -5.54 3.25 -2.72
C GLY A 50 -4.88 2.80 -1.42
N ARG A 51 -5.20 3.47 -0.30
CA ARG A 51 -4.69 3.08 1.02
C ARG A 51 -5.09 1.65 1.38
N LYS A 52 -4.11 0.83 1.77
CA LYS A 52 -4.32 -0.55 2.20
C LYS A 52 -3.65 -0.79 3.55
N ILE A 53 -4.44 -1.20 4.55
CA ILE A 53 -3.95 -1.51 5.89
C ILE A 53 -4.15 -3.01 6.13
N THR A 54 -3.08 -3.72 6.49
CA THR A 54 -3.10 -5.16 6.75
C THR A 54 -2.51 -5.45 8.12
N GLY A 55 -3.30 -6.12 8.97
CA GLY A 55 -2.85 -6.62 10.27
C GLY A 55 -2.68 -8.13 10.24
N SER A 56 -1.65 -8.65 10.91
CA SER A 56 -1.49 -10.08 11.16
C SER A 56 -1.04 -10.35 12.58
N MET A 57 -1.49 -11.49 13.12
CA MET A 57 -1.10 -11.98 14.44
C MET A 57 -0.72 -13.45 14.30
N LYS A 58 0.42 -13.83 14.88
CA LYS A 58 0.88 -15.22 14.93
C LYS A 58 1.14 -15.62 16.37
N TYR A 59 0.63 -16.77 16.78
CA TYR A 59 0.90 -17.37 18.08
C TYR A 59 1.80 -18.60 17.89
N ARG A 60 2.83 -18.75 18.73
CA ARG A 60 3.72 -19.89 18.76
C ARG A 60 3.52 -20.67 20.07
N TRP A 61 3.12 -21.93 19.96
CA TRP A 61 3.01 -22.85 21.09
C TRP A 61 4.34 -23.50 21.43
#